data_AF-A0A2V9GA92-F1
#
_entry.id   AF-A0A2V9GA92-F1
#
_cell.length_a   1.000
_cell.length_b   1.000
_cell.length_c   1.000
_cell.angle_alpha   90.00
_cell.angle_beta   90.00
_cell.angle_gamma   90.00
#
_symmetry.space_group_name_H-M   'P 1'
#
loop_
_entity.id
_entity.type
_entity.pdbx_description
1 polymer ?
#
loop_
_entity_poly.entity_id
_entity_poly.type
_entity_poly.pdbx_seq_one_letter_code
_entity_poly.pdbx_strand_id
1 'polypeptide(L)'
;MALTRKLPAQPAAKESSRKSRLTLSLERETVQFLQQRQVEAKAPSLSACVENIIAERRRQLELEELNTQTTAYYDAISDAERTENSAWGQLSEREFLSAER
;
A
#
# COMPACT_ATOMS: atom_id res chain seq x y z
N MET A 1 -37.52 20.48 -12.55
CA MET A 1 -36.08 20.60 -12.23
C MET A 1 -35.49 19.20 -12.18
N ALA A 2 -34.78 18.78 -13.24
CA ALA A 2 -34.21 17.43 -13.33
C ALA A 2 -32.79 17.44 -12.73
N LEU A 3 -32.60 16.70 -11.64
CA LEU A 3 -31.28 16.46 -11.03
C LEU A 3 -30.60 15.29 -11.74
N THR A 4 -29.80 15.58 -12.76
CA THR A 4 -28.92 14.60 -13.40
C THR A 4 -27.71 14.38 -12.50
N ARG A 5 -27.71 13.31 -11.69
CA ARG A 5 -26.52 12.86 -10.97
C ARG A 5 -25.51 12.37 -12.01
N LYS A 6 -24.46 13.15 -12.26
CA LYS A 6 -23.27 12.74 -13.00
C LYS A 6 -22.61 11.61 -12.19
N LEU A 7 -22.65 10.38 -12.71
CA LEU A 7 -21.81 9.28 -12.21
C LEU A 7 -20.33 9.71 -12.30
N PRO A 8 -19.48 9.37 -11.31
CA PRO A 8 -18.05 9.59 -11.44
C PRO A 8 -17.53 8.77 -12.62
N ALA A 9 -16.68 9.42 -13.42
CA ALA A 9 -16.05 8.85 -14.60
C ALA A 9 -15.38 7.51 -14.26
N GLN A 10 -15.59 6.50 -15.13
CA GLN A 10 -14.79 5.28 -15.16
C GLN A 10 -13.30 5.64 -15.09
N PRO A 11 -12.46 4.85 -14.39
CA PRO A 11 -11.02 5.07 -14.43
C PRO A 11 -10.60 4.98 -15.90
N ALA A 12 -10.11 6.10 -16.42
CA ALA A 12 -9.60 6.20 -17.78
C ALA A 12 -8.66 5.02 -18.02
N ALA A 13 -8.91 4.29 -19.12
CA ALA A 13 -8.02 3.24 -19.59
C ALA A 13 -6.58 3.80 -19.53
N LYS A 14 -5.70 3.14 -18.77
CA LYS A 14 -4.30 3.55 -18.61
C LYS A 14 -3.75 3.93 -19.96
N GLU A 15 -3.56 5.22 -20.21
CA GLU A 15 -2.76 5.69 -21.34
C GLU A 15 -1.45 4.93 -21.25
N SER A 16 -1.11 4.19 -22.30
CA SER A 16 0.12 3.42 -22.34
C SER A 16 1.29 4.41 -22.25
N SER A 17 1.75 4.70 -21.04
CA SER A 17 2.93 5.52 -20.78
C SER A 17 4.05 4.93 -21.62
N ARG A 18 4.55 5.71 -22.59
CA ARG A 18 5.57 5.23 -23.52
C ARG A 18 6.78 4.78 -22.68
N LYS A 19 7.15 3.50 -22.80
CA LYS A 19 8.31 2.95 -22.10
C LYS A 19 9.57 3.65 -22.59
N SER A 20 10.38 4.15 -21.67
CA SER A 20 11.69 4.72 -21.99
C SER A 20 12.74 3.60 -22.08
N ARG A 21 13.63 3.65 -23.06
CA ARG A 21 14.70 2.66 -23.22
C ARG A 21 15.90 3.06 -22.36
N LEU A 22 16.35 2.14 -21.51
CA LEU A 22 17.56 2.24 -20.71
C LEU A 22 18.50 1.10 -21.07
N THR A 23 19.80 1.36 -21.17
CA THR A 23 20.84 0.34 -21.41
C THR A 23 21.91 0.48 -20.33
N LEU A 24 22.22 -0.62 -19.66
CA LEU A 24 23.12 -0.67 -18.52
C LEU A 24 24.11 -1.82 -18.72
N SER A 25 25.32 -1.64 -18.22
CA SER A 25 26.29 -2.73 -18.05
C SER A 25 26.16 -3.24 -16.62
N LEU A 26 25.95 -4.55 -16.47
CA LEU A 26 25.83 -5.24 -15.20
C LEU A 26 26.87 -6.37 -15.15
N GLU A 27 27.21 -6.80 -13.93
CA GLU A 27 28.03 -7.99 -13.75
C GLU A 27 27.32 -9.22 -14.33
N ARG A 28 28.12 -10.18 -14.81
CA ARG A 28 27.61 -11.39 -15.46
C ARG A 28 26.67 -12.19 -14.55
N GLU A 29 27.03 -12.32 -13.29
CA GLU A 29 26.24 -13.04 -12.28
C GLU A 29 24.89 -12.37 -12.05
N THR A 30 24.85 -11.03 -12.02
CA THR A 30 23.60 -10.27 -11.92
C THR A 30 22.69 -10.52 -13.12
N VAL A 31 23.24 -10.56 -14.34
CA VAL A 31 22.44 -10.84 -15.54
C VAL A 31 21.85 -12.25 -15.50
N GLN A 32 22.65 -13.25 -15.08
CA GLN A 32 22.18 -14.63 -14.94
C GLN A 32 21.07 -14.75 -13.90
N PHE A 33 21.23 -14.09 -12.75
CA PHE A 33 20.20 -14.03 -11.73
C PHE A 33 18.89 -13.44 -12.25
N LEU A 34 18.94 -12.33 -12.98
CA LEU A 34 17.74 -11.71 -13.56
C LEU A 34 17.07 -12.62 -14.60
N GLN A 35 17.84 -13.35 -15.41
CA GLN A 35 17.30 -14.33 -16.35
C GLN A 35 16.61 -15.49 -15.64
N GLN A 36 17.22 -16.02 -14.58
CA GLN A 36 16.62 -17.08 -13.77
C GLN A 36 15.30 -16.60 -13.13
N ARG A 37 15.32 -15.41 -12.52
CA ARG A 37 14.12 -14.79 -11.93
C ARG A 37 13.03 -14.54 -12.97
N GLN A 38 13.39 -14.16 -14.20
CA GLN A 38 12.44 -14.00 -15.28
C GLN A 38 11.70 -15.31 -15.56
N VAL A 39 12.42 -16.44 -15.61
CA VAL A 39 11.85 -17.78 -15.83
C VAL A 39 10.96 -18.19 -14.66
N GLU A 40 11.43 -18.03 -13.43
CA GLU A 40 10.68 -18.36 -12.21
C GLU A 40 9.37 -17.56 -12.12
N ALA A 41 9.43 -16.26 -12.41
CA ALA A 41 8.26 -15.37 -12.41
C ALA A 41 7.40 -15.49 -13.68
N LYS A 42 7.79 -16.33 -14.65
CA LYS A 42 7.14 -16.47 -15.97
C LYS A 42 6.92 -15.12 -16.67
N ALA A 43 7.86 -14.21 -16.52
CA ALA A 43 7.74 -12.86 -17.08
C ALA A 43 8.00 -12.86 -18.60
N PRO A 44 7.22 -12.10 -19.38
CA PRO A 44 7.29 -12.12 -20.85
C PRO A 44 8.61 -11.55 -21.40
N SER A 45 9.36 -10.78 -20.61
CA SER A 45 10.68 -10.27 -20.97
C SER A 45 11.50 -9.93 -19.73
N LEU A 46 12.81 -9.78 -19.90
CA LEU A 46 13.71 -9.33 -18.84
C LEU A 46 13.33 -7.93 -18.35
N SER A 47 12.95 -7.03 -19.26
CA SER A 47 12.45 -5.70 -18.88
C SER A 47 11.18 -5.79 -18.02
N ALA A 48 10.25 -6.69 -18.35
CA ALA A 48 9.05 -6.89 -17.52
C ALA A 48 9.41 -7.45 -16.13
N CYS A 49 10.41 -8.36 -16.05
CA CYS A 49 10.92 -8.85 -14.77
C CYS A 49 11.50 -7.70 -13.93
N VAL A 50 12.33 -6.83 -14.52
CA VAL A 50 12.92 -5.68 -13.82
C VAL A 50 11.84 -4.69 -13.36
N GLU A 51 10.86 -4.37 -14.20
CA GLU A 51 9.73 -3.51 -13.81
C GLU A 51 8.95 -4.10 -12.62
N ASN A 52 8.73 -5.42 -12.61
CA ASN A 52 8.07 -6.10 -11.49
C ASN A 52 8.89 -5.99 -10.20
N ILE A 53 10.22 -6.16 -10.27
CA ILE A 53 11.12 -6.02 -9.12
C ILE A 53 11.07 -4.59 -8.57
N ILE A 54 11.12 -3.58 -9.45
CA ILE A 54 11.05 -2.17 -9.06
C ILE A 54 9.68 -1.85 -8.44
N ALA A 55 8.60 -2.33 -9.04
CA ALA A 55 7.24 -2.11 -8.53
C ALA A 55 7.02 -2.76 -7.17
N GLU A 56 7.57 -3.96 -6.95
CA GLU A 56 7.57 -4.63 -5.65
C GLU A 56 8.33 -3.80 -4.60
N ARG A 57 9.56 -3.36 -4.91
CA ARG A 57 10.34 -2.55 -3.96
C ARG A 57 9.65 -1.22 -3.63
N ARG A 58 9.01 -0.57 -4.61
CA ARG A 58 8.22 0.66 -4.37
C ARG A 58 7.06 0.42 -3.42
N ARG A 59 6.31 -0.67 -3.62
CA ARG A 59 5.21 -1.06 -2.72
C ARG A 59 5.70 -1.33 -1.30
N GLN A 60 6.85 -1.99 -1.16
CA GLN A 60 7.46 -2.24 0.16
C GLN A 60 7.83 -0.94 0.86
N LEU A 61 8.48 -0.01 0.16
CA LEU A 61 8.83 1.30 0.72
C LEU A 61 7.59 2.12 1.13
N GLU A 62 6.52 2.07 0.34
CA GLU A 62 5.26 2.73 0.68
C GLU A 62 4.62 2.12 1.94
N LEU A 63 4.65 0.79 2.08
CA LEU A 63 4.18 0.09 3.28
C LEU A 63 5.05 0.41 4.50
N GLU A 64 6.38 0.46 4.35
CA GLU A 64 7.32 0.84 5.40
C GLU A 64 7.04 2.27 5.92
N GLU A 65 6.79 3.22 5.01
CA GLU A 65 6.42 4.60 5.35
C GLU A 65 5.06 4.66 6.07
N LEU A 66 4.02 4.01 5.53
CA LEU A 66 2.70 3.97 6.16
C LEU A 66 2.74 3.35 7.55
N ASN A 67 3.52 2.29 7.73
CA ASN A 67 3.70 1.66 9.03
C ASN A 67 4.38 2.61 10.01
N THR A 68 5.42 3.32 9.57
CA THR A 68 6.10 4.34 10.38
C THR A 68 5.14 5.45 10.81
N GLN A 69 4.29 5.94 9.92
CA GLN A 69 3.28 6.96 10.23
C GLN A 69 2.21 6.42 11.20
N THR A 70 1.79 5.17 11.02
CA THR A 70 0.82 4.51 11.91
C THR A 70 1.39 4.34 13.31
N THR A 71 2.62 3.84 13.42
CA THR A 71 3.34 3.74 14.69
C THR A 71 3.50 5.11 15.34
N ALA A 72 3.95 6.13 14.60
CA ALA A 72 4.07 7.48 15.11
C ALA A 72 2.74 8.05 15.61
N TYR A 73 1.63 7.78 14.93
CA TYR A 73 0.30 8.20 15.36
C TYR A 73 -0.11 7.55 16.69
N TYR A 74 0.06 6.25 16.83
CA TYR A 74 -0.29 5.54 18.07
C TYR A 74 0.70 5.81 19.22
N ASP A 75 1.97 6.06 18.92
CA ASP A 75 2.99 6.46 19.91
C ASP A 75 2.78 7.91 20.38
N ALA A 76 2.22 8.77 19.53
CA ALA A 76 1.88 10.14 19.87
C ALA A 76 0.57 10.27 20.66
N ILE A 77 -0.22 9.20 20.81
CA ILE A 77 -1.36 9.20 21.74
C ILE A 77 -0.82 9.36 23.15
N SER A 78 -1.13 10.49 23.75
CA SER A 78 -0.72 10.82 25.11
C SER A 78 -1.37 9.88 26.13
N ASP A 79 -0.71 9.67 27.27
CA ASP A 79 -1.28 8.87 28.36
C ASP A 79 -2.66 9.40 28.84
N ALA A 80 -2.90 10.70 28.65
CA ALA A 80 -4.18 11.35 28.94
C ALA A 80 -5.30 10.89 27.99
N GLU A 81 -5.06 10.86 26.68
CA GLU A 81 -6.01 10.36 25.68
C GLU A 81 -6.25 8.85 25.83
N ARG A 82 -5.22 8.09 26.21
CA ARG A 82 -5.35 6.66 26.53
C ARG A 82 -6.27 6.43 27.75
N THR A 83 -6.15 7.28 28.75
CA THR A 83 -6.97 7.22 29.97
C THR A 83 -8.42 7.60 29.69
N GLU A 84 -8.65 8.67 28.90
CA GLU A 84 -9.98 9.08 28.48
C GLU A 84 -10.68 8.01 27.64
N ASN A 85 -9.98 7.42 26.66
CA ASN A 85 -10.53 6.34 25.84
C ASN A 85 -10.88 5.09 26.67
N SER A 86 -10.09 4.77 27.70
CA SER A 86 -10.41 3.70 28.66
C SER A 86 -11.66 4.02 29.48
N ALA A 87 -11.82 5.26 29.93
CA ALA A 87 -12.98 5.71 30.69
C ALA A 87 -14.28 5.63 29.84
N TRP A 88 -14.21 6.00 28.57
CA TRP A 88 -15.33 5.85 27.63
C TRP A 88 -15.69 4.38 27.38
N GLY A 89 -14.70 3.50 27.22
CA GLY A 89 -14.94 2.06 27.08
C GLY A 89 -15.65 1.46 28.30
N GLN A 90 -15.19 1.80 29.51
CA GLN A 90 -15.81 1.35 30.76
C GLN A 90 -17.23 1.90 30.93
N LEU A 91 -17.48 3.13 30.49
CA LEU A 91 -18.82 3.71 30.51
C LEU A 91 -19.75 2.95 29.55
N SER A 92 -19.34 2.73 28.30
CA SER A 92 -20.15 2.01 27.32
C SER A 92 -20.46 0.57 27.74
N GLU A 93 -19.50 -0.14 28.33
CA GLU A 93 -19.72 -1.50 28.83
C GLU A 93 -20.74 -1.53 29.98
N ARG A 94 -20.67 -0.54 30.89
CA ARG A 94 -21.64 -0.41 31.98
C ARG A 94 -23.05 -0.09 31.47
N GLU A 95 -23.17 0.83 30.51
CA GLU A 95 -24.45 1.18 29.91
C GLU A 95 -25.05 -0.02 29.15
N PHE A 96 -24.23 -0.75 28.38
CA PHE A 96 -24.66 -1.94 27.65
C PHE A 96 -25.19 -3.04 28.59
N LEU A 97 -24.43 -3.37 29.64
CA LEU A 97 -24.84 -4.36 30.65
C LEU A 97 -26.05 -3.92 31.48
N SER A 98 -26.24 -2.60 31.65
CA SER A 98 -27.42 -2.05 32.32
C SER A 98 -28.68 -2.08 31.45
N ALA A 99 -28.52 -2.03 30.12
CA ALA A 99 -29.62 -2.05 29.15
C ALA A 99 -30.10 -3.48 28.80
N GLU A 100 -29.30 -4.52 29.09
CA GLU A 100 -29.67 -5.94 28.92
C GLU A 100 -30.40 -6.55 30.13
N ARG A 101 -30.71 -5.76 31.17
CA ARG A 101 -31.54 -6.17 32.32
C ARG A 101 -32.95 -5.59 32.24
#